data_AF-A0A318B100-F1
#
_entry.id   AF-A0A318B100-F1
#
_cell.length_a   1.000
_cell.length_b   1.000
_cell.length_c   1.000
_cell.angle_alpha   90.00
_cell.angle_beta   90.00
_cell.angle_gamma   90.00
#
_symmetry.space_group_name_H-M   'P 1'
#
loop_
_entity.id
_entity.type
_entity.pdbx_description
1 polymer ?
#
loop_
_entity_poly.entity_id
_entity_poly.type
_entity_poly.pdbx_seq_one_letter_code
_entity_poly.pdbx_strand_id
1 'polypeptide(L)' 'MTQRHSRSGLRDPIAFFEGLRPARQACIDQLRNLRPSSPEYHMMFVIIAAMDVAAEFFTRQRSFFTVGAGATASRDA' A
#
# COMPACT_ATOMS: atom_id res chain seq x y z
N MET A 1 -32.29 -11.70 0.89
CA MET A 1 -31.15 -12.26 1.66
C MET A 1 -29.95 -11.36 1.41
N THR A 2 -29.59 -10.51 2.37
CA THR A 2 -28.45 -9.60 2.24
C THR A 2 -27.17 -10.43 2.30
N GLN A 3 -26.42 -10.47 1.20
CA GLN A 3 -25.15 -11.16 1.11
C GLN A 3 -24.23 -10.57 2.17
N ARG A 4 -24.07 -11.26 3.32
CA ARG A 4 -23.03 -10.92 4.30
C ARG A 4 -21.73 -10.98 3.52
N HIS A 5 -21.10 -9.83 3.30
CA HIS A 5 -19.71 -9.76 2.84
C HIS A 5 -18.94 -10.76 3.69
N SER A 6 -18.62 -11.91 3.12
CA SER A 6 -17.76 -12.87 3.76
C SER A 6 -16.50 -12.12 4.11
N ARG A 7 -16.13 -12.11 5.39
CA ARG A 7 -14.91 -11.50 5.92
C ARG A 7 -13.68 -12.28 5.44
N SER A 8 -13.68 -12.75 4.20
CA SER A 8 -12.72 -13.66 3.57
C SER A 8 -11.55 -12.93 2.92
N GLY A 9 -11.60 -11.60 2.80
CA GLY A 9 -10.52 -10.82 2.17
C GLY A 9 -9.18 -10.90 2.90
N LEU A 10 -9.18 -11.19 4.20
CA LEU A 10 -7.95 -11.31 5.01
C LEU A 10 -7.57 -12.75 5.34
N ARG A 11 -8.10 -13.76 4.62
CA ARG A 11 -7.70 -15.16 4.85
C ARG A 11 -6.22 -15.38 4.54
N ASP A 12 -5.70 -14.63 3.57
CA ASP A 12 -4.28 -14.48 3.31
C ASP A 12 -3.94 -12.98 3.27
N PRO A 13 -3.50 -12.41 4.40
CA PRO A 13 -3.14 -11.00 4.46
C PRO A 13 -2.00 -10.64 3.50
N ILE A 14 -1.05 -11.55 3.28
CA ILE A 14 0.08 -11.29 2.39
C ILE A 14 -0.43 -11.13 0.97
N ALA A 15 -1.18 -12.10 0.45
CA ALA A 15 -1.75 -12.02 -0.90
C ALA A 15 -2.66 -10.80 -1.09
N PHE A 16 -3.43 -10.44 -0.06
CA PHE A 16 -4.27 -9.24 -0.08
C PHE A 16 -3.44 -7.96 -0.24
N PHE A 17 -2.43 -7.75 0.61
CA PHE A 17 -1.60 -6.54 0.57
C PHE A 17 -0.65 -6.52 -0.64
N GLU A 18 -0.19 -7.68 -1.13
CA GLU A 18 0.52 -7.78 -2.42
C GLU A 18 -0.34 -7.24 -3.56
N GLY A 19 -1.63 -7.60 -3.61
CA GLY A 19 -2.59 -7.07 -4.59
C GLY A 19 -2.78 -5.56 -4.53
N LEU A 20 -2.46 -4.91 -3.41
CA LEU A 20 -2.53 -3.46 -3.25
C LEU A 20 -1.25 -2.72 -3.66
N ARG A 21 -0.16 -3.42 -4.03
CA ARG A 21 1.08 -2.78 -4.49
C ARG A 21 0.86 -1.76 -5.62
N PRO A 22 0.11 -2.07 -6.70
CA PRO A 22 -0.11 -1.10 -7.77
C PRO A 22 -0.88 0.14 -7.31
N ALA A 23 -1.88 -0.04 -6.44
CA ALA A 23 -2.67 1.07 -5.90
C ALA A 23 -1.80 1.97 -5.02
N ARG A 24 -0.96 1.40 -4.15
CA ARG A 24 -0.01 2.17 -3.35
C ARG A 24 0.97 2.96 -4.23
N GLN A 25 1.47 2.34 -5.30
CA GLN A 25 2.36 3.01 -6.23
C GLN A 25 1.65 4.18 -6.94
N ALA A 26 0.41 3.99 -7.38
CA ALA A 26 -0.39 5.07 -7.98
C ALA A 26 -0.60 6.23 -6.99
N CYS A 27 -0.82 5.96 -5.70
CA CYS A 27 -0.88 7.00 -4.67
C CYS A 27 0.43 7.78 -4.55
N ILE A 28 1.58 7.11 -4.60
CA ILE A 28 2.90 7.76 -4.57
C ILE A 28 3.10 8.64 -5.81
N ASP A 29 2.75 8.12 -6.99
CA ASP A 29 2.90 8.86 -8.24
C ASP A 29 1.96 10.08 -8.27
N GLN A 30 0.75 9.96 -7.72
CA GLN A 30 -0.15 11.09 -7.56
C GLN A 30 0.38 12.11 -6.54
N LEU A 31 0.93 11.65 -5.41
CA LEU A 31 1.52 12.53 -4.39
C LEU A 31 2.61 13.44 -4.97
N ARG A 32 3.43 12.92 -5.88
CA ARG A 32 4.50 13.69 -6.56
C ARG A 32 3.98 14.85 -7.41
N ASN A 33 2.73 14.76 -7.85
CA ASN A 33 2.08 15.79 -8.67
C ASN A 33 1.33 16.84 -7.83
N LEU A 34 1.21 16.64 -6.52
CA LEU A 34 0.49 17.54 -5.62
C LEU A 34 1.44 18.57 -4.98
N ARG A 35 0.94 19.77 -4.71
CA ARG A 35 1.71 20.80 -3.99
C ARG A 35 1.88 20.36 -2.52
N PRO A 36 3.09 20.38 -1.95
CA PRO A 36 3.32 19.94 -0.57
C PRO A 36 2.51 20.66 0.52
N SER A 37 2.09 21.91 0.26
CA SER A 37 1.26 22.70 1.17
C SER A 37 -0.25 22.49 0.98
N SER A 38 -0.66 21.65 0.01
CA SER A 38 -2.06 21.43 -0.29
C SER A 38 -2.70 20.41 0.66
N PRO A 39 -3.97 20.59 1.06
CA PRO A 39 -4.70 19.58 1.83
C PRO A 39 -4.69 18.20 1.16
N GLU A 40 -4.76 18.15 -0.17
CA GLU A 40 -4.75 16.92 -0.96
C GLU A 40 -3.43 16.15 -0.79
N TYR A 41 -2.30 16.86 -0.75
CA TYR A 41 -0.99 16.25 -0.50
C TYR A 41 -0.96 15.58 0.87
N HIS A 42 -1.43 16.28 1.90
CA HIS A 42 -1.47 15.72 3.26
C HIS A 42 -2.38 14.51 3.36
N MET A 43 -3.55 14.55 2.71
CA MET A 43 -4.47 13.41 2.69
C MET A 43 -3.87 12.21 1.94
N MET A 44 -3.22 12.44 0.80
CA MET A 44 -2.54 11.37 0.05
C MET A 44 -1.41 10.74 0.89
N PHE A 45 -0.67 11.55 1.63
CA PHE A 45 0.37 11.06 2.55
C PHE A 45 -0.23 10.18 3.66
N VAL A 46 -1.35 10.59 4.26
CA VAL A 46 -2.08 9.80 5.28
C VAL A 46 -2.57 8.47 4.71
N ILE A 47 -3.09 8.47 3.48
CA ILE A 47 -3.56 7.24 2.82
C ILE A 47 -2.40 6.25 2.66
N ILE A 48 -1.26 6.70 2.14
CA ILE A 48 -0.07 5.84 1.96
C ILE A 48 0.40 5.30 3.32
N ALA A 49 0.49 6.15 4.34
CA ALA A 49 0.90 5.74 5.67
C ALA A 49 -0.07 4.71 6.29
N ALA A 50 -1.38 4.91 6.12
CA ALA A 50 -2.39 3.96 6.60
C ALA A 50 -2.28 2.60 5.92
N MET A 51 -1.99 2.56 4.62
CA MET A 51 -1.73 1.30 3.90
C MET A 51 -0.49 0.58 4.44
N ASP A 52 0.60 1.32 4.69
CA ASP A 52 1.85 0.76 5.21
C ASP A 52 1.66 0.17 6.62
N VAL A 53 1.01 0.93 7.51
CA VAL A 53 0.71 0.49 8.89
C VAL A 53 -0.24 -0.70 8.88
N ALA A 54 -1.27 -0.70 8.03
CA ALA A 54 -2.18 -1.82 7.91
C ALA A 54 -1.45 -3.10 7.43
N ALA A 55 -0.61 -2.98 6.39
CA ALA A 55 0.15 -4.11 5.88
C ALA A 55 1.09 -4.68 6.94
N GLU A 56 1.84 -3.83 7.67
CA GLU A 56 2.70 -4.28 8.75
C GLU A 56 1.90 -4.96 9.88
N PHE A 57 0.77 -4.38 10.29
CA PHE A 57 -0.06 -4.92 11.36
C PHE A 57 -0.58 -6.33 11.04
N PHE A 58 -1.10 -6.53 9.82
CA PHE A 58 -1.71 -7.80 9.45
C PHE A 58 -0.72 -8.87 8.98
N THR A 59 0.39 -8.48 8.35
CA THR A 59 1.40 -9.44 7.84
C THR A 59 2.55 -9.69 8.82
N ARG A 60 2.70 -8.84 9.85
CA ARG A 60 3.85 -8.81 10.77
C ARG A 60 5.20 -8.55 10.08
N GLN A 61 5.19 -8.12 8.82
CA GLN A 61 6.39 -7.77 8.07
C GLN A 61 6.61 -6.26 8.11
N ARG A 62 7.71 -5.84 8.73
CA ARG A 62 8.12 -4.43 8.70
C ARG A 62 8.42 -4.02 7.26
N SER A 63 8.01 -2.81 6.90
CA SER A 63 8.31 -2.24 5.58
C SER A 63 7.83 -3.13 4.41
N PHE A 64 6.67 -3.79 4.57
CA PHE A 64 6.10 -4.74 3.61
C PHE A 64 6.13 -4.26 2.14
N PHE A 65 5.75 -3.00 1.93
CA PHE A 65 5.73 -2.40 0.60
C PHE A 65 7.10 -1.93 0.10
N THR A 66 8.06 -1.66 1.00
CA THR A 66 9.37 -1.08 0.69
C THR A 66 10.41 -2.13 0.29
N VAL A 67 10.35 -3.33 0.87
CA VAL A 67 11.36 -4.40 0.68
C VAL A 67 11.34 -5.01 -0.74
N GLY A 68 10.20 -4.95 -1.44
CA GLY A 68 10.06 -5.49 -2.81
C GLY A 68 10.59 -4.58 -3.94
N ALA A 69 10.73 -3.27 -3.70
CA ALA A 69 11.11 -2.31 -4.75
C ALA A 69 12.63 -2.28 -5.04
N GLY A 70 13.46 -2.77 -4.11
CA GLY A 70 14.92 -2.78 -4.26
C GLY A 70 15.48 -3.99 -5.02
N ALA A 71 14.74 -5.11 -5.08
CA ALA A 71 15.26 -6.35 -5.66
C ALA A 71 15.23 -6.38 -7.20
N THR A 72 14.39 -5.55 -7.83
CA THR A 72 14.29 -5.46 -9.30
C THR A 72 15.24 -4.45 -9.92
N ALA A 73 15.80 -3.51 -9.13
CA ALA A 73 16.74 -2.50 -9.64
C ALA A 73 18.20 -3.01 -9.76
N SER A 74 18.53 -4.17 -9.17
CA SER A 74 19.91 -4.69 -9.11
C SER A 74 20.20 -5.85 -10.07
N ARG A 75 19.27 -6.21 -10.97
CA ARG A 75 19.45 -7.32 -11.92
C ARG A 75 19.88 -6.93 -13.34
N ASP A 76 20.00 -5.62 -13.61
CA ASP A 76 20.43 -5.09 -14.92
C ASP A 76 21.65 -4.14 -14.80
N ALA A 77 22.67 -4.53 -14.02
CA ALA A 77 23.98 -3.87 -13.99
C ALA A 77 25.11 -4.86 -14.25
#